data_AF-S6GNU8-F1
#
_entry.id   AF-S6GNU8-F1
#
_cell.length_a   1.000
_cell.length_b   1.000
_cell.length_c   1.000
_cell.angle_alpha   90.00
_cell.angle_beta   90.00
_cell.angle_gamma   90.00
#
_symmetry.space_group_name_H-M   'P 1'
#
loop_
_entity.id
_entity.type
_entity.pdbx_description
1 polymer ?
#
loop_
_entity_poly.entity_id
_entity_poly.type
_entity_poly.pdbx_seq_one_letter_code
_entity_poly.pdbx_strand_id
1 'polypeptide(L)'
;MNYLIIAFVLLSLIGSVMWVKPTKRDRFLAALRMEAKRLGFQVQLLRLTYPREKGQVEPRKIPTIAYRLLRGKIAQQELNDWKSWRIIKCETNACEGLAAGWGWVVGERTLSADLLTQLNDLLGQLPKDVIGLESTPIHMSAYWGEQVEEDMLIIQQQLMEFIRRKL
;
A
#
# COMPACT_ATOMS: atom_id res chain seq x y z
N MET A 1 24.23 -53.05 3.73
CA MET A 1 24.79 -51.79 3.19
C MET A 1 23.74 -50.93 2.48
N ASN A 2 22.81 -51.51 1.70
CA ASN A 2 21.75 -50.76 1.00
C ASN A 2 20.80 -49.97 1.93
N TYR A 3 20.43 -50.50 3.10
CA TYR A 3 19.51 -49.82 4.02
C TYR A 3 20.07 -48.50 4.60
N LEU A 4 21.40 -48.38 4.75
CA LEU A 4 22.04 -47.15 5.19
C LEU A 4 21.91 -46.04 4.14
N ILE A 5 22.08 -46.39 2.86
CA ILE A 5 21.94 -45.44 1.75
C ILE A 5 20.50 -44.96 1.65
N ILE A 6 19.52 -45.87 1.75
CA ILE A 6 18.08 -45.54 1.73
C ILE A 6 17.71 -44.62 2.91
N ALA A 7 18.18 -44.93 4.11
CA ALA A 7 17.95 -44.10 5.30
C ALA A 7 18.57 -42.70 5.13
N PHE A 8 19.77 -42.59 4.55
CA PHE A 8 20.45 -41.32 4.32
C PHE A 8 19.72 -40.46 3.27
N VAL A 9 19.21 -41.06 2.19
CA VAL A 9 18.39 -40.38 1.18
C VAL A 9 17.09 -39.86 1.78
N LEU A 10 16.40 -40.66 2.59
CA LEU A 10 15.19 -40.24 3.30
C LEU A 10 15.48 -39.10 4.29
N LEU A 11 16.57 -39.18 5.06
CA LEU A 11 16.96 -38.10 5.97
C LEU A 11 17.31 -36.81 5.21
N SER A 12 17.98 -36.93 4.06
CA SER A 12 18.33 -35.79 3.20
C SER A 12 17.07 -35.11 2.64
N LEU A 13 16.05 -35.88 2.26
CA LEU A 13 14.77 -35.35 1.78
C LEU A 13 14.00 -34.63 2.91
N ILE A 14 13.95 -35.22 4.10
CA ILE A 14 13.26 -34.62 5.26
C ILE A 14 13.99 -33.36 5.75
N GLY A 15 15.32 -33.39 5.79
CA GLY A 15 16.16 -32.23 6.16
C GLY A 15 15.95 -31.03 5.23
N SER A 16 15.75 -31.29 3.93
CA SER A 16 15.44 -30.24 2.94
C SER A 16 14.11 -29.54 3.20
N VAL A 17 13.06 -30.30 3.60
CA VAL A 17 11.72 -29.76 3.84
C VAL A 17 11.63 -29.01 5.18
N MET A 18 12.39 -29.44 6.19
CA MET A 18 12.29 -28.92 7.56
C MET A 18 12.73 -27.44 7.70
N TRP A 19 13.44 -26.89 6.71
CA TRP A 19 13.86 -25.49 6.69
C TRP A 19 12.76 -24.51 6.26
N VAL A 20 11.60 -24.98 5.82
CA VAL A 20 10.49 -24.14 5.33
C VAL A 20 9.40 -23.99 6.40
N LYS A 21 9.76 -23.74 7.66
CA LYS A 21 8.78 -23.42 8.71
C LYS A 21 8.55 -21.91 8.73
N PRO A 22 7.34 -21.42 8.39
CA PRO A 22 7.06 -19.99 8.40
C PRO A 22 7.18 -19.43 9.82
N THR A 23 7.76 -18.23 9.92
CA THR A 23 7.93 -17.56 11.21
C THR A 23 6.58 -17.12 11.78
N LYS A 24 6.53 -16.73 13.06
CA LYS A 24 5.31 -16.16 13.65
C LYS A 24 4.83 -14.93 12.87
N ARG A 25 5.76 -14.09 12.41
CA ARG A 25 5.48 -12.90 11.62
C ARG A 25 4.92 -13.25 10.24
N ASP A 26 5.46 -14.27 9.57
CA ASP A 26 4.94 -14.69 8.26
C ASP A 26 3.50 -15.21 8.37
N ARG A 27 3.18 -15.95 9.43
CA ARG A 27 1.81 -16.42 9.69
C ARG A 27 0.85 -15.26 9.96
N PHE A 28 1.28 -14.28 10.75
CA PHE A 28 0.49 -13.07 11.01
C PHE A 28 0.22 -12.30 9.71
N LEU A 29 1.26 -12.01 8.92
CA LEU A 29 1.11 -11.31 7.64
C LEU A 29 0.25 -12.09 6.64
N ALA A 30 0.37 -13.43 6.61
CA ALA A 30 -0.49 -14.26 5.79
C ALA A 30 -1.97 -14.14 6.20
N ALA A 31 -2.27 -14.20 7.50
CA ALA A 31 -3.63 -14.01 8.02
C ALA A 31 -4.17 -12.61 7.70
N LEU A 32 -3.38 -11.57 7.98
CA LEU A 32 -3.70 -10.18 7.72
C LEU A 32 -4.06 -9.94 6.23
N ARG A 33 -3.25 -10.45 5.31
CA ARG A 33 -3.48 -10.27 3.87
C ARG A 33 -4.62 -11.13 3.35
N MET A 34 -4.90 -12.28 3.96
CA MET A 34 -6.11 -13.06 3.65
C MET A 34 -7.36 -12.29 4.07
N GLU A 35 -7.35 -11.70 5.25
CA GLU A 35 -8.46 -10.89 5.75
C GLU A 35 -8.67 -9.64 4.88
N ALA A 36 -7.59 -8.96 4.49
CA ALA A 36 -7.66 -7.84 3.57
C ALA A 36 -8.35 -8.19 2.25
N LYS A 37 -8.05 -9.36 1.68
CA LYS A 37 -8.72 -9.85 0.47
C LYS A 37 -10.21 -10.08 0.69
N ARG A 38 -10.60 -10.58 1.86
CA ARG A 38 -12.01 -10.75 2.24
C ARG A 38 -12.74 -9.41 2.32
N LEU A 39 -12.05 -8.36 2.77
CA LEU A 39 -12.56 -6.98 2.81
C LEU A 39 -12.55 -6.26 1.44
N GLY A 40 -12.13 -6.94 0.37
CA GLY A 40 -12.13 -6.41 -1.00
C GLY A 40 -10.82 -5.77 -1.44
N PHE A 41 -9.76 -5.84 -0.63
CA PHE A 41 -8.46 -5.34 -1.04
C PHE A 41 -7.76 -6.29 -2.03
N GLN A 42 -7.18 -5.72 -3.07
CA GLN A 42 -6.09 -6.35 -3.80
C GLN A 42 -4.76 -5.97 -3.15
N VAL A 43 -4.13 -6.94 -2.49
CA VAL A 43 -2.84 -6.76 -1.82
C VAL A 43 -1.70 -7.04 -2.80
N GLN A 44 -0.82 -6.07 -3.02
CA GLN A 44 0.33 -6.19 -3.93
C GLN A 44 1.63 -5.71 -3.29
N LEU A 45 2.65 -6.56 -3.32
CA LEU A 45 4.01 -6.20 -2.94
C LEU A 45 4.69 -5.41 -4.07
N LEU A 46 5.22 -4.23 -3.78
CA LEU A 46 5.90 -3.39 -4.77
C LEU A 46 7.03 -2.57 -4.14
N ARG A 47 7.80 -1.88 -4.98
CA ARG A 47 8.82 -0.92 -4.53
C ARG A 47 8.28 0.50 -4.71
N LEU A 48 8.03 1.19 -3.62
CA LEU A 48 7.61 2.59 -3.65
C LEU A 48 8.85 3.46 -3.83
N THR A 49 8.82 4.31 -4.86
CA THR A 49 9.89 5.26 -5.16
C THR A 49 9.51 6.61 -4.55
N TYR A 50 10.33 7.09 -3.63
CA TYR A 50 10.19 8.38 -3.01
C TYR A 50 10.69 9.46 -3.98
N PRO A 51 9.98 10.59 -4.14
CA PRO A 51 10.56 11.81 -4.68
C PRO A 51 11.81 12.22 -3.91
N ARG A 52 12.60 13.11 -4.51
CA ARG A 52 13.77 13.69 -3.87
C ARG A 52 13.32 14.47 -2.63
N GLU A 53 13.71 13.97 -1.46
CA GLU A 53 13.53 14.67 -0.20
C GLU A 53 14.47 15.88 -0.14
N LYS A 54 14.08 16.91 0.62
CA LYS A 54 14.92 18.10 0.80
C LYS A 54 16.30 17.70 1.35
N GLY A 55 17.35 17.95 0.57
CA GLY A 55 18.74 17.64 0.93
C GLY A 55 19.27 16.28 0.46
N GLN A 56 18.47 15.46 -0.26
CA GLN A 56 18.93 14.19 -0.84
C GLN A 56 18.99 14.25 -2.38
N VAL A 57 20.07 13.72 -2.94
CA VAL A 57 20.33 13.75 -4.39
C VAL A 57 19.56 12.65 -5.13
N GLU A 58 19.37 11.49 -4.50
CA GLU A 58 18.77 10.31 -5.11
C GLU A 58 17.41 9.92 -4.52
N PRO A 59 16.46 9.49 -5.37
CA PRO A 59 15.17 8.98 -4.89
C PRO A 59 15.34 7.63 -4.19
N ARG A 60 14.85 7.53 -2.95
CA ARG A 60 14.88 6.29 -2.17
C ARG A 60 13.80 5.31 -2.66
N LYS A 61 14.14 4.03 -2.78
CA LYS A 61 13.18 2.96 -3.09
C LYS A 61 13.05 2.04 -1.89
N ILE A 62 11.84 1.90 -1.36
CA ILE A 62 11.56 0.97 -0.26
C ILE A 62 10.58 -0.12 -0.71
N PRO A 63 10.79 -1.39 -0.34
CA PRO A 63 9.75 -2.40 -0.49
C PRO A 63 8.57 -2.04 0.42
N THR A 64 7.37 -2.02 -0.15
CA THR A 64 6.13 -1.73 0.58
C THR A 64 4.99 -2.54 -0.02
N ILE A 65 3.82 -2.48 0.62
CA ILE A 65 2.65 -3.24 0.23
C ILE A 65 1.52 -2.27 -0.03
N ALA A 66 0.96 -2.38 -1.23
CA ALA A 66 -0.19 -1.62 -1.65
C ALA A 66 -1.46 -2.42 -1.35
N TYR A 67 -2.34 -1.80 -0.58
CA TYR A 67 -3.70 -2.24 -0.33
C TYR A 67 -4.62 -1.46 -1.25
N ARG A 68 -5.10 -2.10 -2.32
CA ARG A 68 -5.89 -1.44 -3.36
C ARG A 68 -7.36 -1.78 -3.26
N LEU A 69 -8.21 -0.78 -3.28
CA LEU A 69 -9.65 -0.93 -3.47
C LEU A 69 -10.01 -0.56 -4.91
N LEU A 70 -10.65 -1.48 -5.60
CA LEU A 70 -11.12 -1.24 -6.96
C LEU A 70 -12.27 -0.23 -6.94
N ARG A 71 -12.20 0.71 -7.88
CA ARG A 71 -13.34 1.57 -8.21
C ARG A 71 -14.34 0.74 -9.02
N GLY A 72 -15.62 1.07 -8.87
CA GLY A 72 -16.68 0.50 -9.69
C GLY A 72 -16.58 0.98 -11.15
N LYS A 73 -17.66 0.81 -11.91
CA LYS A 73 -17.73 1.34 -13.28
C LYS A 73 -17.69 2.87 -13.24
N ILE A 74 -16.70 3.44 -13.90
CA ILE A 74 -16.56 4.88 -14.15
C ILE A 74 -17.01 5.16 -15.59
N ALA A 75 -17.68 6.30 -15.82
CA ALA A 75 -18.08 6.69 -17.16
C ALA A 75 -16.86 7.04 -18.02
N GLN A 76 -16.93 6.81 -19.34
CA GLN A 76 -15.80 7.08 -20.24
C GLN A 76 -15.33 8.55 -20.19
N GLN A 77 -16.26 9.48 -19.99
CA GLN A 77 -15.94 10.91 -19.86
C GLN A 77 -15.14 11.19 -18.58
N GLU A 78 -15.58 10.66 -17.43
CA GLU A 78 -14.86 10.77 -16.16
C GLU A 78 -13.46 10.12 -16.22
N LEU A 79 -13.33 9.03 -16.99
CA LEU A 79 -12.03 8.39 -17.22
C LEU A 79 -11.05 9.31 -17.97
N ASN A 80 -11.52 10.02 -18.99
CA ASN A 80 -10.70 10.91 -19.81
C ASN A 80 -10.23 12.14 -19.03
N ASP A 81 -11.08 12.66 -18.15
CA ASP A 81 -10.77 13.82 -17.31
C ASP A 81 -10.05 13.45 -16.00
N TRP A 82 -9.77 12.16 -15.78
CA TRP A 82 -9.24 11.67 -14.52
C TRP A 82 -7.81 12.14 -14.26
N LYS A 83 -7.61 12.83 -13.15
CA LYS A 83 -6.30 13.28 -12.69
C LYS A 83 -5.76 12.30 -11.66
N SER A 84 -4.94 11.36 -12.11
CA SER A 84 -4.28 10.43 -11.21
C SER A 84 -3.26 11.15 -10.34
N TRP A 85 -3.22 10.79 -9.06
CA TRP A 85 -2.31 11.41 -8.12
C TRP A 85 -1.75 10.39 -7.15
N ARG A 86 -0.56 10.70 -6.62
CA ARG A 86 0.10 9.90 -5.60
C ARG A 86 0.84 10.81 -4.65
N ILE A 87 0.64 10.55 -3.37
CA ILE A 87 1.27 11.26 -2.26
C ILE A 87 1.95 10.26 -1.35
N ILE A 88 3.00 10.71 -0.68
CA ILE A 88 3.70 9.91 0.31
C ILE A 88 4.09 10.76 1.51
N LYS A 89 4.35 10.10 2.63
CA LYS A 89 4.76 10.70 3.88
C LYS A 89 6.27 11.00 3.86
N CYS A 90 6.63 12.12 3.25
CA CYS A 90 7.98 12.69 3.27
C CYS A 90 7.94 14.20 3.02
N GLU A 91 8.96 14.92 3.47
CA GLU A 91 9.10 16.35 3.16
C GLU A 91 9.80 16.55 1.81
N THR A 92 9.05 17.10 0.85
CA THR A 92 9.54 17.40 -0.50
C THR A 92 9.35 18.88 -0.81
N ASN A 93 9.86 19.31 -1.97
CA ASN A 93 9.53 20.62 -2.51
C ASN A 93 8.12 20.67 -3.11
N ALA A 94 7.58 19.51 -3.50
CA ALA A 94 6.26 19.37 -4.08
C ALA A 94 5.26 18.99 -2.98
N CYS A 95 4.89 19.95 -2.12
CA CYS A 95 4.00 19.72 -0.99
C CYS A 95 2.83 20.72 -0.95
N GLU A 96 2.56 21.41 -2.07
CA GLU A 96 1.54 22.45 -2.11
C GLU A 96 0.14 21.88 -1.82
N GLY A 97 -0.58 22.50 -0.89
CA GLY A 97 -1.94 22.13 -0.51
C GLY A 97 -2.07 20.85 0.33
N LEU A 98 -0.97 20.19 0.71
CA LEU A 98 -0.98 19.00 1.57
C LEU A 98 -0.66 19.33 3.04
N ALA A 99 -1.11 18.47 3.95
CA ALA A 99 -0.74 18.50 5.35
C ALA A 99 0.79 18.33 5.54
N ALA A 100 1.32 18.88 6.64
CA ALA A 100 2.74 18.79 6.97
C ALA A 100 3.23 17.33 7.03
N GLY A 101 4.43 17.09 6.47
CA GLY A 101 5.02 15.75 6.38
C GLY A 101 4.53 14.90 5.20
N TRP A 102 3.66 15.45 4.34
CA TRP A 102 3.24 14.82 3.10
C TRP A 102 3.78 15.57 1.87
N GLY A 103 4.10 14.79 0.83
CA GLY A 103 4.61 15.31 -0.43
C GLY A 103 3.99 14.59 -1.63
N TRP A 104 3.77 15.34 -2.69
CA TRP A 104 3.38 14.83 -3.99
C TRP A 104 4.52 14.04 -4.63
N VAL A 105 4.15 12.89 -5.18
CA VAL A 105 4.97 12.15 -6.15
C VAL A 105 4.49 12.46 -7.57
N VAL A 106 3.16 12.51 -7.74
CA VAL A 106 2.48 12.80 -9.00
C VAL A 106 1.19 13.56 -8.69
N GLY A 107 0.83 14.54 -9.52
CA GLY A 107 -0.47 15.20 -9.45
C GLY A 107 -0.52 16.49 -8.61
N GLU A 108 0.62 17.06 -8.25
CA GLU A 108 0.66 18.39 -7.63
C GLU A 108 -0.10 19.42 -8.49
N ARG A 109 -0.91 20.28 -7.86
CA ARG A 109 -1.75 21.30 -8.51
C ARG A 109 -2.79 20.77 -9.51
N THR A 110 -3.04 19.47 -9.53
CA THR A 110 -4.05 18.87 -10.43
C THR A 110 -5.43 18.81 -9.78
N LEU A 111 -5.49 18.70 -8.45
CA LEU A 111 -6.72 18.63 -7.66
C LEU A 111 -7.33 20.01 -7.37
N SER A 112 -8.67 20.06 -7.25
CA SER A 112 -9.40 21.24 -6.78
C SER A 112 -9.19 21.47 -5.28
N ALA A 113 -9.45 22.71 -4.82
CA ALA A 113 -9.32 23.07 -3.41
C ALA A 113 -10.23 22.23 -2.49
N ASP A 114 -11.44 21.90 -2.94
CA ASP A 114 -12.38 21.06 -2.19
C ASP A 114 -11.84 19.64 -2.01
N LEU A 115 -11.26 19.06 -3.06
CA LEU A 115 -10.66 17.73 -3.01
C LEU A 115 -9.37 17.71 -2.18
N LEU A 116 -8.57 18.78 -2.21
CA LEU A 116 -7.41 18.92 -1.35
C LEU A 116 -7.80 18.97 0.12
N THR A 117 -8.89 19.66 0.45
CA THR A 117 -9.42 19.71 1.82
C THR A 117 -9.85 18.31 2.28
N GLN A 118 -10.64 17.62 1.46
CA GLN A 118 -11.05 16.24 1.76
C GLN A 118 -9.87 15.26 1.87
N LEU A 119 -8.84 15.44 1.04
CA LEU A 119 -7.62 14.64 1.09
C LEU A 119 -6.88 14.88 2.40
N ASN A 120 -6.73 16.13 2.84
CA ASN A 120 -6.08 16.43 4.12
C ASN A 120 -6.86 15.90 5.32
N ASP A 121 -8.19 15.96 5.28
CA ASP A 121 -9.04 15.36 6.31
C ASP A 121 -8.85 13.84 6.39
N LEU A 122 -8.77 13.18 5.23
CA LEU A 122 -8.46 11.75 5.12
C LEU A 122 -7.07 11.45 5.70
N LEU A 123 -6.06 12.23 5.35
CA LEU A 123 -4.68 12.06 5.85
C LEU A 123 -4.59 12.18 7.38
N GLY A 124 -5.42 13.02 7.99
CA GLY A 124 -5.49 13.16 9.45
C GLY A 124 -6.12 11.97 10.17
N GLN A 125 -6.95 11.19 9.48
CA GLN A 125 -7.66 10.02 10.03
C GLN A 125 -6.92 8.70 9.80
N LEU A 126 -5.92 8.68 8.92
CA LEU A 126 -5.19 7.48 8.60
C LEU A 126 -4.19 7.08 9.70
N PRO A 127 -3.99 5.78 9.93
CA PRO A 127 -2.99 5.28 10.87
C PRO A 127 -1.57 5.78 10.55
N LYS A 128 -0.75 5.92 11.59
CA LYS A 128 0.61 6.49 11.47
C LYS A 128 1.54 5.71 10.54
N ASP A 129 1.29 4.41 10.41
CA ASP A 129 2.07 3.47 9.60
C ASP A 129 1.68 3.47 8.12
N VAL A 130 0.67 4.27 7.73
CA VAL A 130 0.39 4.54 6.33
C VAL A 130 1.48 5.45 5.77
N ILE A 131 2.13 4.96 4.72
CA ILE A 131 3.30 5.55 4.08
C ILE A 131 2.90 6.45 2.91
N GLY A 132 1.79 6.15 2.25
CA GLY A 132 1.37 6.88 1.06
C GLY A 132 -0.03 6.52 0.61
N LEU A 133 -0.59 7.38 -0.24
CA LEU A 133 -1.85 7.14 -0.93
C LEU A 133 -1.68 7.34 -2.43
N GLU A 134 -2.50 6.61 -3.18
CA GLU A 134 -2.56 6.70 -4.63
C GLU A 134 -4.01 6.64 -5.08
N SER A 135 -4.36 7.48 -6.05
CA SER A 135 -5.65 7.43 -6.71
C SER A 135 -5.44 7.34 -8.22
N THR A 136 -6.03 6.31 -8.81
CA THR A 136 -6.13 6.08 -10.25
C THR A 136 -7.60 5.92 -10.63
N PRO A 137 -7.95 5.90 -11.93
CA PRO A 137 -9.32 5.65 -12.35
C PRO A 137 -9.78 4.22 -12.02
N ILE A 138 -8.85 3.29 -11.79
CA ILE A 138 -9.19 1.87 -11.57
C ILE A 138 -9.27 1.56 -10.08
N HIS A 139 -8.43 2.19 -9.26
CA HIS A 139 -8.33 1.88 -7.85
C HIS A 139 -7.85 3.08 -7.02
N MET A 140 -8.15 3.01 -5.73
CA MET A 140 -7.46 3.80 -4.71
C MET A 140 -6.57 2.87 -3.88
N SER A 141 -5.34 3.26 -3.64
CA SER A 141 -4.35 2.44 -2.92
C SER A 141 -3.87 3.16 -1.66
N ALA A 142 -3.72 2.43 -0.57
CA ALA A 142 -2.87 2.84 0.55
C ALA A 142 -1.60 1.99 0.59
N TYR A 143 -0.45 2.63 0.76
CA TYR A 143 0.81 1.95 1.05
C TYR A 143 0.98 1.86 2.56
N TRP A 144 1.07 0.65 3.10
CA TRP A 144 0.98 0.42 4.54
C TRP A 144 2.05 -0.58 5.02
N GLY A 145 2.60 -0.35 6.22
CA GLY A 145 3.68 -1.14 6.83
C GLY A 145 3.23 -2.40 7.57
N GLU A 146 1.93 -2.69 7.65
CA GLU A 146 1.34 -3.91 8.22
C GLU A 146 1.71 -4.16 9.70
N GLN A 147 1.75 -3.11 10.52
CA GLN A 147 2.12 -3.24 11.94
C GLN A 147 0.96 -3.72 12.84
N VAL A 148 -0.27 -3.22 12.61
CA VAL A 148 -1.43 -3.45 13.50
C VAL A 148 -2.65 -3.89 12.69
N GLU A 149 -3.29 -5.00 13.04
CA GLU A 149 -4.42 -5.54 12.26
C GLU A 149 -5.64 -4.59 12.21
N GLU A 150 -5.93 -3.91 13.31
CA GLU A 150 -7.06 -2.98 13.46
C GLU A 150 -7.00 -1.79 12.50
N ASP A 151 -5.78 -1.35 12.15
CA ASP A 151 -5.54 -0.26 11.19
C ASP A 151 -6.12 -0.58 9.82
N MET A 152 -6.20 -1.87 9.45
CA MET A 152 -6.71 -2.29 8.15
C MET A 152 -8.17 -1.87 7.94
N LEU A 153 -9.01 -2.02 8.99
CA LEU A 153 -10.42 -1.65 8.94
C LEU A 153 -10.57 -0.14 8.80
N ILE A 154 -9.76 0.63 9.52
CA ILE A 154 -9.73 2.10 9.42
C ILE A 154 -9.35 2.51 8.00
N ILE A 155 -8.26 1.96 7.46
CA ILE A 155 -7.80 2.25 6.09
C ILE A 155 -8.91 1.91 5.08
N GLN A 156 -9.57 0.76 5.22
CA GLN A 156 -10.64 0.34 4.32
C GLN A 156 -11.82 1.30 4.32
N GLN A 157 -12.30 1.67 5.50
CA GLN A 157 -13.45 2.57 5.65
C GLN A 157 -13.15 3.94 5.06
N GLN A 158 -11.98 4.49 5.40
CA GLN A 158 -11.54 5.81 4.96
C GLN A 158 -11.36 5.89 3.43
N LEU A 159 -10.74 4.88 2.82
CA LEU A 159 -10.62 4.81 1.36
C LEU A 159 -11.99 4.61 0.68
N MET A 160 -12.85 3.74 1.21
CA MET A 160 -14.19 3.53 0.65
C MET A 160 -15.04 4.79 0.72
N GLU A 161 -14.98 5.52 1.83
CA GLU A 161 -15.69 6.77 2.00
C GLU A 161 -15.20 7.82 1.00
N PHE A 162 -13.89 7.96 0.84
CA PHE A 162 -13.29 8.86 -0.14
C PHE A 162 -13.69 8.50 -1.58
N ILE A 163 -13.73 7.21 -1.93
CA ILE A 163 -14.20 6.75 -3.25
C ILE A 163 -15.68 7.08 -3.47
N ARG A 164 -16.54 6.94 -2.44
CA ARG A 164 -17.99 7.17 -2.55
C ARG A 164 -18.38 8.63 -2.68
N ARG A 165 -17.58 9.55 -2.13
CA ARG A 165 -17.89 10.99 -2.11
C ARG A 165 -17.93 11.66 -3.50
N LYS A 166 -17.73 10.91 -4.59
CA LYS A 166 -17.65 11.34 -6.00
C LYS A 166 -16.62 12.45 -6.18
N LEU A 167 -15.46 12.05 -6.71
CA LEU A 167 -14.46 12.95 -7.31
C LEU A 167 -15.05 13.65 -8.53
#